data_AF-A0A7M4EX31-F1
#
_entry.id   AF-A0A7M4EX31-F1
#
_cell.length_a   1.000
_cell.length_b   1.000
_cell.length_c   1.000
_cell.angle_alpha   90.00
_cell.angle_beta   90.00
_cell.angle_gamma   90.00
#
_symmetry.space_group_name_H-M   'P 1'
#
loop_
_entity.id
_entity.type
_entity.pdbx_description
1 polymer ?
#
loop_
_entity_poly.entity_id
_entity_poly.type
_entity_poly.pdbx_seq_one_letter_code
_entity_poly.pdbx_strand_id
1 'polypeptide(L)' 'MSNKTLGVFFSLPLLGPIMSDKPNFAEIETFDKTKLKKTETREKNPLPTKETIEQEKQSESTSCA' A
#
# COMPACT_ATOMS: atom_id res chain seq x y z
N MET A 1 2.79 15.22 61.12
CA MET A 1 4.17 15.08 60.63
C MET A 1 4.16 14.65 59.18
N SER A 2 4.89 15.39 58.35
CA SER A 2 5.47 15.03 57.05
C SER A 2 4.93 13.79 56.33
N ASN A 3 4.02 13.98 55.40
CA ASN A 3 3.93 13.15 54.19
C ASN A 3 4.72 13.84 53.07
N LYS A 4 6.05 13.76 53.20
CA LYS A 4 6.98 13.96 52.09
C LYS A 4 6.72 12.83 51.09
N THR A 5 6.26 13.15 49.89
CA THR A 5 6.68 12.56 48.60
C THR A 5 5.83 13.24 47.53
N LEU A 6 6.22 14.47 47.18
CA LEU A 6 5.90 15.05 45.89
C LEU A 6 6.69 14.22 44.88
N GLY A 7 6.08 13.11 44.47
CA GLY A 7 6.67 12.15 43.56
C GLY A 7 7.04 12.88 42.28
N VAL A 8 8.34 12.88 42.01
CA VAL A 8 9.06 13.36 40.83
C VAL A 8 8.70 12.57 39.57
N PHE A 9 7.43 12.18 39.43
CA PHE A 9 6.88 11.36 38.34
C PHE A 9 6.77 12.11 37.01
N PHE A 10 7.05 13.42 37.00
CA PHE A 10 6.90 14.27 35.82
C PHE A 10 8.24 14.61 35.13
N SER A 11 9.36 14.00 35.55
CA SER A 11 10.70 14.28 35.01
C SER A 11 11.32 13.10 34.25
N LEU A 12 10.53 12.41 33.43
CA LEU A 12 11.12 11.60 32.36
C LEU A 12 10.82 12.30 31.02
N PRO A 13 11.81 12.93 30.37
CA PRO A 13 11.61 13.36 29.00
C PRO A 13 11.37 12.08 28.21
N LEU A 14 10.14 11.90 27.71
CA LEU A 14 9.80 10.84 26.77
C LEU A 14 10.45 11.17 25.42
N LEU A 15 11.77 11.27 25.38
CA LEU A 15 12.53 11.23 24.14
C LEU A 15 12.65 9.75 23.77
N GLY A 16 11.52 9.20 23.30
CA GLY A 16 11.54 7.94 22.58
C GLY A 16 12.54 8.09 21.41
N PRO A 17 13.29 7.03 21.06
CA PRO A 17 14.19 7.09 19.93
C PRO A 17 13.36 7.47 18.68
N ILE A 18 13.66 8.63 18.11
CA ILE A 18 13.31 8.94 16.73
C ILE A 18 14.01 7.88 15.87
N MET A 19 13.29 6.81 15.53
CA MET A 19 13.67 5.92 14.45
C MET A 19 13.52 6.73 13.16
N SER A 20 14.51 7.57 12.86
CA SER A 20 14.71 8.12 11.52
C SER A 20 15.36 7.06 10.65
N ASP A 21 14.72 5.90 10.52
CA ASP A 21 15.08 4.90 9.53
C ASP A 21 14.53 5.36 8.19
N LYS A 22 15.13 6.43 7.66
CA LYS A 22 14.91 6.88 6.30
C LYS A 22 15.50 5.78 5.40
N PRO A 23 14.74 5.29 4.40
CA PRO A 23 15.24 4.24 3.53
C PRO A 23 16.52 4.71 2.83
N ASN A 24 17.53 3.84 2.77
CA ASN A 24 18.78 4.12 2.10
C ASN A 24 18.56 4.13 0.58
N PHE A 25 18.46 5.32 -0.01
CA PHE A 25 18.23 5.49 -1.45
C PHE A 25 19.40 5.03 -2.33
N ALA A 26 20.62 4.92 -1.78
CA ALA A 26 21.79 4.47 -2.54
C ALA A 26 21.65 3.00 -3.01
N GLU A 27 20.91 2.19 -2.24
CA GLU A 27 20.62 0.81 -2.64
C GLU A 27 19.67 0.77 -3.84
N ILE A 28 18.72 1.72 -3.94
CA ILE A 28 17.78 1.80 -5.06
C ILE A 28 18.50 2.18 -6.35
N GLU A 29 19.50 3.06 -6.29
CA GLU A 29 20.28 3.50 -7.47
C GLU A 29 21.10 2.37 -8.10
N THR A 30 21.58 1.43 -7.27
CA THR A 30 22.53 0.37 -7.69
C THR A 30 21.90 -1.02 -7.75
N PHE A 31 20.61 -1.15 -7.43
CA PHE A 31 19.93 -2.44 -7.40
C PHE A 31 19.84 -3.10 -8.78
N ASP A 32 20.30 -4.34 -8.86
CA ASP A 32 20.29 -5.15 -10.07
C ASP A 32 18.90 -5.76 -10.33
N LYS A 33 18.25 -5.28 -11.39
CA LYS A 33 16.91 -5.72 -11.82
C LYS A 33 16.83 -7.21 -12.16
N THR A 34 17.95 -7.87 -12.45
CA THR A 34 17.97 -9.30 -12.76
C THR A 34 17.73 -10.17 -11.53
N LYS A 35 17.96 -9.63 -10.32
CA LYS A 35 17.70 -10.30 -9.04
C LYS A 35 16.21 -10.31 -8.67
N LEU A 36 15.35 -9.63 -9.44
CA LEU A 36 13.90 -9.65 -9.23
C LEU A 36 13.32 -10.99 -9.69
N LYS A 37 12.47 -11.58 -8.84
CA LYS A 37 11.69 -12.77 -9.19
C LYS A 37 10.78 -12.45 -10.37
N LYS A 38 10.73 -13.34 -11.36
CA LYS A 38 9.77 -13.24 -12.46
C LYS A 38 8.37 -13.48 -11.90
N THR A 39 7.48 -12.54 -12.16
CA THR A 39 6.06 -12.61 -11.82
C THR A 39 5.26 -12.43 -13.09
N GLU A 40 4.25 -13.27 -13.29
CA GLU A 40 3.25 -13.12 -14.35
C GLU A 40 2.23 -12.07 -13.90
N THR A 41 2.23 -10.89 -14.53
CA THR A 41 1.23 -9.86 -14.27
C THR A 41 -0.03 -10.18 -15.07
N ARG A 42 -1.12 -10.51 -14.37
CA ARG A 42 -2.44 -10.68 -14.99
C ARG A 42 -3.21 -9.37 -14.98
N GLU A 43 -3.42 -8.80 -16.15
CA GLU A 43 -4.28 -7.64 -16.34
C GLU A 43 -5.73 -8.02 -16.02
N LYS A 44 -6.30 -7.36 -15.00
CA LYS A 44 -7.66 -7.63 -14.53
C LYS A 44 -8.72 -6.78 -15.23
N ASN A 45 -8.34 -5.87 -16.12
CA ASN A 45 -9.25 -4.97 -16.81
C ASN A 45 -9.00 -4.91 -18.32
N PRO A 46 -8.96 -6.04 -19.03
CA PRO A 46 -8.91 -6.01 -20.49
C PRO A 46 -10.19 -5.33 -21.01
N LEU A 47 -10.05 -4.50 -22.03
CA LEU A 47 -11.20 -3.89 -22.69
C LEU A 47 -12.11 -4.99 -23.27
N PRO A 48 -13.44 -4.77 -23.26
CA PRO A 48 -14.37 -5.72 -23.87
C PRO A 48 -14.05 -5.92 -25.35
N THR A 49 -14.20 -7.16 -25.81
CA THR A 49 -13.96 -7.50 -27.23
C THR A 49 -15.15 -7.05 -28.09
N LYS A 50 -14.93 -6.92 -29.41
CA LYS A 50 -16.01 -6.55 -30.36
C LYS A 50 -17.22 -7.47 -30.25
N GLU A 51 -16.98 -8.76 -30.06
CA GLU A 51 -18.03 -9.77 -29.89
C GLU A 51 -18.85 -9.50 -28.61
N THR A 52 -18.18 -9.21 -27.49
CA THR A 52 -18.84 -8.87 -26.23
C THR A 52 -19.72 -7.63 -26.37
N ILE A 53 -19.23 -6.59 -27.07
CA ILE A 53 -19.96 -5.35 -27.33
C ILE A 53 -21.21 -5.60 -28.20
N GLU A 54 -21.09 -6.45 -29.22
CA GLU A 54 -22.21 -6.81 -30.09
C GLU A 54 -23.28 -7.64 -29.36
N GLN A 55 -22.85 -8.58 -28.52
CA GLN A 55 -23.74 -9.37 -27.66
C GLN A 55 -24.49 -8.49 -26.65
N GLU A 56 -23.80 -7.55 -25.99
CA GLU A 56 -24.44 -6.60 -25.08
C GLU A 56 -25.49 -5.75 -25.81
N LYS A 57 -25.14 -5.21 -26.98
CA LYS A 57 -26.06 -4.43 -27.82
C LYS A 57 -27.31 -5.21 -28.26
N GLN A 58 -27.18 -6.52 -28.49
CA GLN A 58 -28.33 -7.39 -28.83
C GLN A 58 -29.12 -7.82 -27.59
N SER A 59 -28.47 -7.98 -26.45
CA SER A 59 -29.14 -8.30 -25.18
C SER A 59 -29.94 -7.11 -24.65
N GLU A 60 -29.48 -5.87 -24.88
CA GLU A 60 -30.21 -4.64 -24.54
C GLU A 60 -31.52 -4.48 -25.31
N SER A 61 -31.62 -5.06 -26.52
CA SER A 61 -32.85 -5.01 -27.33
C SER A 61 -33.85 -6.12 -27.03
N THR A 62 -33.49 -7.11 -26.22
CA THR A 62 -34.32 -8.30 -25.91
C THR A 62 -34.74 -8.42 -24.45
N SER A 63 -34.35 -7.50 -23.55
CA SER A 63 -34.78 -7.50 -22.14
C SER A 63 -36.13 -6.80 -21.87
N CYS A 64 -36.85 -6.39 -22.91
CA CYS A 64 -38.23 -5.92 -22.83
C CYS A 64 -39.14 -6.84 -23.67
N ALA A 65 -39.43 -8.02 -23.14
CA ALA A 65 -40.55 -8.86 -23.54
C ALA A 65 -41.16 -9.52 -22.30
#